data_AF-A0A920JEN5-F1
#
_entry.id   AF-A0A920JEN5-F1
#
_cell.length_a   1.000
_cell.length_b   1.000
_cell.length_c   1.000
_cell.angle_alpha   90.00
_cell.angle_beta   90.00
_cell.angle_gamma   90.00
#
_symmetry.space_group_name_H-M   'P 1'
#
loop_
_entity.id
_entity.type
_entity.pdbx_description
1 polymer ?
#
loop_
_entity_poly.entity_id
_entity_poly.type
_entity_poly.pdbx_seq_one_letter_code
_entity_poly.pdbx_strand_id
1 'polypeptide(L)' 'MRFYGLEFDSETEVLVTAGATEAIAASLLAICEQGDEIITFEPYYDSYAAFNRFSRRRASRDHTQYSRLQL' A
#
# COMPACT_ATOMS: atom_id res chain seq x y z
N MET A 1 -9.43 18.58 -7.15
CA MET A 1 -9.72 17.13 -7.05
C MET A 1 -10.78 16.73 -8.06
N ARG A 2 -10.38 16.56 -9.32
CA ARG A 2 -11.32 16.49 -10.44
C ARG A 2 -11.64 15.07 -10.90
N PHE A 3 -10.77 14.11 -10.60
CA PHE A 3 -10.84 12.76 -11.17
C PHE A 3 -11.53 11.73 -10.27
N TYR A 4 -11.62 12.01 -8.97
CA TYR A 4 -12.15 11.05 -7.98
C TYR A 4 -13.31 11.59 -7.14
N GLY A 5 -13.73 12.85 -7.35
CA GLY A 5 -14.84 13.46 -6.60
C GLY A 5 -14.61 13.57 -5.09
N LEU A 6 -13.36 13.51 -4.65
CA LEU A 6 -12.96 13.67 -3.24
C LEU A 6 -12.73 15.17 -2.94
N GLU A 7 -12.73 15.56 -1.66
CA GLU A 7 -12.24 16.86 -1.15
C GLU A 7 -11.12 16.62 -0.13
N PHE A 8 -10.03 17.40 -0.18
CA PHE A 8 -8.82 17.30 0.62
C PHE A 8 -8.31 18.71 0.92
N ASP A 9 -7.79 18.91 2.12
CA ASP A 9 -7.03 20.10 2.52
C ASP A 9 -5.60 20.04 1.96
N SER A 10 -5.21 21.06 1.20
CA SER A 10 -3.88 21.09 0.57
C SER A 10 -2.72 21.25 1.54
N GLU A 11 -2.96 21.83 2.71
CA GLU A 11 -1.94 22.10 3.72
C GLU A 11 -1.71 20.88 4.63
N THR A 12 -2.74 20.07 4.87
CA THR A 12 -2.66 18.97 5.84
C THR A 12 -2.81 17.57 5.26
N GLU A 13 -3.42 17.42 4.08
CA GLU A 13 -3.77 16.11 3.52
C GLU A 13 -3.07 15.81 2.17
N VAL A 14 -2.27 16.75 1.65
CA VAL A 14 -1.50 16.58 0.41
C VAL A 14 -0.01 16.75 0.65
N LEU A 15 0.78 15.73 0.30
CA LEU A 15 2.24 15.76 0.37
C LEU A 15 2.85 15.56 -1.01
N VAL A 16 3.81 16.44 -1.36
CA VAL A 16 4.62 16.29 -2.58
C VAL A 16 5.87 15.47 -2.25
N THR A 17 6.11 14.41 -3.02
CA THR A 17 7.28 13.52 -2.89
C THR A 17 8.05 13.42 -4.21
N ALA A 18 9.26 12.87 -4.19
CA ALA A 18 10.05 12.50 -5.36
C ALA A 18 9.51 11.22 -6.04
N GLY A 19 8.20 11.22 -6.30
CA GLY A 19 7.49 10.14 -6.99
C GLY A 19 6.71 9.20 -6.08
N ALA A 20 5.92 8.33 -6.70
CA ALA A 20 4.99 7.44 -6.01
C ALA A 20 5.69 6.43 -5.09
N THR A 21 6.87 5.93 -5.48
CA THR A 21 7.63 4.97 -4.67
C THR A 21 8.01 5.55 -3.32
N GLU A 22 8.43 6.82 -3.26
CA GLU A 22 8.73 7.50 -2.00
C GLU A 22 7.47 7.72 -1.18
N ALA A 23 6.36 8.16 -1.79
CA ALA A 23 5.10 8.35 -1.08
C ALA A 23 4.62 7.07 -0.39
N ILE A 24 4.72 5.93 -1.08
CA ILE A 24 4.37 4.61 -0.53
C ILE A 24 5.32 4.27 0.64
N ALA A 25 6.63 4.43 0.46
CA ALA A 25 7.61 4.15 1.50
C ALA A 25 7.38 4.99 2.77
N ALA A 26 7.21 6.31 2.60
CA ALA A 26 6.97 7.24 3.69
C ALA A 26 5.67 6.94 4.43
N SER A 27 4.60 6.62 3.69
CA SER A 27 3.30 6.25 4.29
C SER A 27 3.41 5.00 5.14
N LEU A 28 4.08 3.96 4.65
CA LEU A 28 4.27 2.71 5.39
C LEU A 28 5.16 2.92 6.63
N LEU A 29 6.23 3.71 6.52
CA LEU A 29 7.07 4.04 7.68
C LEU A 29 6.35 4.87 8.73
N ALA A 30 5.36 5.68 8.32
CA ALA A 30 4.58 6.50 9.24
C ALA A 30 3.51 5.71 10.01
N ILE A 31 2.97 4.63 9.42
CA ILE A 31 1.82 3.90 9.98
C ILE A 31 2.16 2.49 10.49
N CYS A 32 3.24 1.85 10.02
CA CYS A 32 3.58 0.48 10.37
C CYS A 32 4.69 0.42 11.42
N GLU A 33 4.52 -0.49 12.37
CA GLU A 33 5.55 -0.88 13.34
C GLU A 33 6.17 -2.24 13.00
N GLN A 34 7.28 -2.55 13.68
CA GLN A 34 7.93 -3.83 13.50
C GLN A 34 7.03 -4.97 14.01
N GLY A 35 6.62 -5.84 13.08
CA GLY A 35 5.78 -7.00 13.39
C GLY A 35 4.36 -6.90 12.85
N ASP A 36 3.95 -5.74 12.32
CA ASP A 36 2.66 -5.52 11.67
C ASP A 36 2.56 -6.27 10.35
N GLU A 37 1.40 -6.85 10.05
CA GLU A 37 1.21 -7.59 8.81
C GLU A 37 0.67 -6.67 7.70
N ILE A 38 1.34 -6.68 6.54
CA ILE A 38 0.90 -5.95 5.35
C ILE A 38 0.26 -6.95 4.38
N ILE A 39 -1.00 -6.71 4.01
CA ILE A 39 -1.76 -7.54 3.08
C ILE A 39 -1.58 -7.00 1.66
N THR A 40 -1.19 -7.86 0.73
CA THR A 40 -1.02 -7.52 -0.70
C THR A 40 -1.75 -8.53 -1.58
N PHE A 41 -2.47 -8.05 -2.59
CA PHE A 41 -3.23 -8.91 -3.53
C PHE A 41 -2.46 -9.10 -4.83
N GLU A 42 -2.29 -10.35 -5.27
CA GLU A 42 -1.63 -10.66 -6.54
C GLU A 42 -2.57 -10.47 -7.75
N PRO A 43 -2.09 -9.93 -8.88
CA PRO A 43 -0.72 -9.44 -9.13
C PRO A 43 -0.49 -8.07 -8.47
N TYR A 44 0.60 -7.95 -7.70
CA TYR A 44 0.95 -6.70 -7.02
C TYR A 44 2.20 -6.05 -7.63
N TYR A 45 2.38 -4.77 -7.34
CA TYR A 45 3.58 -4.01 -7.69
C TYR A 45 4.78 -4.45 -6.84
N ASP A 46 5.89 -4.84 -7.46
CA ASP A 46 7.06 -5.46 -6.80
C ASP A 46 7.59 -4.69 -5.59
N SER A 47 7.51 -3.35 -5.59
CA SER A 47 7.95 -2.55 -4.46
C SER A 47 7.18 -2.86 -3.17
N TYR A 48 5.94 -3.35 -3.24
CA TYR A 48 5.20 -3.81 -2.04
C TYR A 48 5.85 -5.02 -1.36
N ALA A 49 6.46 -5.93 -2.13
CA ALA A 49 7.20 -7.06 -1.55
C ALA A 49 8.47 -6.60 -0.80
N ALA A 50 9.10 -5.50 -1.21
CA ALA A 50 10.24 -4.95 -0.50
C ALA A 50 9.85 -4.46 0.91
N PHE A 51 8.66 -3.88 1.07
CA PHE A 51 8.15 -3.42 2.36
C PHE A 51 7.65 -4.55 3.27
N ASN A 52 7.11 -5.64 2.69
CA ASN A 52 6.74 -6.84 3.45
C ASN A 52 7.90 -7.42 4.25
N ARG A 53 9.16 -7.19 3.83
CA ARG A 53 10.36 -7.64 4.56
C ARG A 53 10.64 -6.82 5.83
N PHE A 54 10.06 -5.62 5.95
CA PHE A 54 10.18 -4.78 7.15
C PHE A 54 9.36 -5.37 8.32
N SER A 55 8.27 -6.07 8.01
CA SER A 55 7.53 -6.88 8.96
C SER A 55 8.20 -8.23 9.19
N ARG A 56 8.48 -8.57 10.45
CA ARG A 56 9.07 -9.87 10.81
C ARG A 56 8.10 -11.06 10.66
N ARG A 57 6.80 -10.84 10.39
CA ARG A 57 5.85 -11.92 10.09
C ARG A 57 5.53 -11.94 8.59
N ARG A 58 5.59 -13.15 8.00
CA ARG A 58 5.29 -13.40 6.58
C ARG A 58 4.07 -12.60 6.16
N ALA A 59 4.19 -11.82 5.09
CA ALA A 59 3.02 -11.34 4.36
C ALA A 59 2.16 -12.55 3.98
N SER A 60 0.92 -12.58 4.47
CA SER A 60 -0.11 -13.47 3.96
C SER A 60 -0.36 -13.12 2.50
N ARG A 61 0.12 -13.98 1.59
CA ARG A 61 -0.28 -13.96 0.18
C ARG A 61 -1.68 -14.55 0.10
N ASP A 62 -2.69 -13.69 0.21
CA ASP A 62 -4.06 -14.15 0.03
C ASP A 62 -4.37 -14.27 -1.47
N HIS A 63 -4.22 -15.49 -2.00
CA HIS A 63 -4.42 -15.85 -3.40
C HIS A 63 -5.92 -15.98 -3.77
N THR A 64 -6.84 -15.68 -2.85
CA THR A 64 -8.20 -16.26 -2.83
C THR A 64 -9.31 -15.36 -3.40
N GLN A 65 -9.01 -14.36 -4.25
CA GLN A 65 -10.07 -13.51 -4.83
C GLN A 65 -10.29 -13.62 -6.35
N TYR A 66 -9.39 -14.25 -7.11
CA TYR A 66 -9.57 -14.41 -8.56
C TYR A 66 -10.39 -15.65 -8.97
N SER A 67 -10.48 -16.68 -8.13
CA SER A 67 -11.21 -17.92 -8.46
C SER A 67 -12.73 -17.84 -8.24
N ARG A 68 -13.24 -16.77 -7.61
CA ARG A 68 -14.68 -16.62 -7.29
C ARG A 68 -15.45 -15.67 -8.21
N LEU A 69 -14.79 -15.06 -9.19
CA LEU A 69 -15.37 -14.09 -10.14
C LEU A 69 -15.33 -14.58 -11.60
N GLN A 70 -15.03 -15.86 -11.84
CA GLN A 70 -15.24 -16.53 -13.14
C GLN A 70 -16.38 -17.56 -13.05
N LEU A 71 -17.58 -17.09 -12.73
CA LEU A 71 -18.85 -17.79 -13.00
C LEU A 71 -19.75 -16.89 -13.84
#